data_AF-K2BAK9-F1
#
_entry.id   AF-K2BAK9-F1
#
_cell.length_a   1.000
_cell.length_b   1.000
_cell.length_c   1.000
_cell.angle_alpha   90.00
_cell.angle_beta   90.00
_cell.angle_gamma   90.00
#
_symmetry.space_group_name_H-M   'P 1'
#
loop_
_entity.id
_entity.type
_entity.pdbx_description
1 polymer ?
#
loop_
_entity_poly.entity_id
_entity_poly.type
_entity_poly.pdbx_seq_one_letter_code
_entity_poly.pdbx_strand_id
1 'polypeptide(L)' 'MTADFKIGDSFVEFFGLQGEVESYDRLVKEKEVFCNENSLKLIKIYPNDLFPENKLSKIFARIIVWNS' A
#
# COMPACT_ATOMS: atom_id res chain seq x y z
N MET A 1 1.32 -0.81 -14.11
CA MET A 1 1.06 -0.80 -12.66
C MET A 1 -0.26 -0.08 -12.42
N THR A 2 -1.25 -0.74 -11.84
CA THR A 2 -2.50 -0.11 -11.37
C THR A 2 -2.41 0.12 -9.86
N ALA A 3 -3.17 1.05 -9.33
CA ALA A 3 -3.34 1.25 -7.88
C ALA A 3 -4.80 1.64 -7.65
N ASP A 4 -5.34 1.36 -6.47
CA ASP A 4 -6.73 1.69 -6.15
C ASP A 4 -6.92 3.21 -6.02
N PHE A 5 -5.92 3.88 -5.44
CA PHE A 5 -5.93 5.34 -5.26
C PHE A 5 -4.54 5.97 -5.48
N LYS A 6 -4.53 7.28 -5.70
CA LYS A 6 -3.32 8.13 -5.74
C LYS A 6 -3.54 9.36 -4.87
N ILE A 7 -2.60 9.65 -3.95
CA ILE A 7 -2.63 10.80 -3.05
C ILE A 7 -1.29 11.54 -3.20
N GLY A 8 -1.31 12.73 -3.79
CA GLY A 8 -0.07 13.42 -4.17
C GLY A 8 0.79 12.53 -5.07
N ASP A 9 2.04 12.29 -4.69
CA ASP A 9 2.97 11.41 -5.39
C ASP A 9 2.95 9.95 -4.90
N SER A 10 2.04 9.61 -3.99
CA SER A 10 1.93 8.28 -3.41
C SER A 10 0.77 7.49 -4.03
N PHE A 11 1.05 6.26 -4.46
CA PHE A 11 0.04 5.27 -4.83
C PHE A 11 -0.42 4.53 -3.59
N VAL A 12 -1.71 4.20 -3.51
CA VAL A 12 -2.30 3.46 -2.40
C VAL A 12 -3.01 2.24 -2.95
N GLU A 13 -2.81 1.09 -2.32
CA GLU A 13 -3.42 -0.17 -2.75
C GLU A 13 -3.80 -1.07 -1.58
N PHE A 14 -4.96 -1.69 -1.71
CA PHE A 14 -5.50 -2.62 -0.73
C PHE A 14 -5.23 -4.07 -1.13
N PHE A 15 -4.36 -4.73 -0.39
CA PHE A 15 -3.96 -6.12 -0.62
C PHE A 15 -4.82 -7.08 0.21
N GLY A 16 -6.10 -7.20 -0.18
CA GLY A 16 -7.09 -7.98 0.57
C GLY A 16 -6.88 -9.50 0.58
N LEU A 17 -6.05 -10.04 -0.32
CA LEU A 17 -5.80 -11.48 -0.48
C LEU A 17 -4.40 -11.90 -0.05
N GLN A 18 -3.61 -10.99 0.54
CA GLN A 18 -2.23 -11.33 0.92
C GLN A 18 -2.23 -12.44 1.97
N GLY A 19 -1.44 -13.50 1.72
CA GLY A 19 -1.32 -14.68 2.57
C GLY A 19 -2.36 -15.77 2.32
N GLU A 20 -3.37 -15.51 1.48
CA GLU A 20 -4.39 -16.50 1.10
C GLU A 20 -4.05 -17.19 -0.23
N VAL A 21 -3.30 -16.53 -1.10
CA VAL A 21 -2.96 -17.01 -2.45
C VAL A 21 -1.48 -16.75 -2.76
N GLU A 22 -0.67 -17.80 -2.87
CA GLU A 22 0.78 -17.68 -3.11
C GLU A 22 1.12 -16.92 -4.42
N SER A 23 0.32 -17.13 -5.48
CA SER A 23 0.52 -16.42 -6.75
C SER A 23 0.23 -14.94 -6.63
N TYR A 24 -0.71 -14.55 -5.77
CA TYR A 24 -0.98 -13.15 -5.46
C TYR A 24 0.19 -12.53 -4.69
N ASP A 25 0.70 -13.21 -3.67
CA ASP A 25 1.84 -12.73 -2.88
C ASP A 25 3.09 -12.51 -3.75
N ARG A 26 3.30 -13.35 -4.76
CA ARG A 26 4.36 -13.14 -5.75
C ARG A 26 4.16 -11.86 -6.56
N LEU A 27 2.94 -11.60 -7.04
CA LEU A 27 2.62 -10.37 -7.78
C LEU A 27 2.80 -9.12 -6.91
N VAL A 28 2.46 -9.19 -5.61
CA VAL A 28 2.71 -8.11 -4.66
C VAL A 28 4.21 -7.82 -4.55
N LYS A 29 5.04 -8.86 -4.41
CA LYS A 29 6.51 -8.70 -4.35
C LYS A 29 7.10 -8.11 -5.63
N GLU A 30 6.68 -8.59 -6.80
CA GLU A 30 7.13 -8.06 -8.09
C GLU A 30 6.76 -6.57 -8.24
N LYS A 31 5.59 -6.19 -7.74
CA LYS A 31 5.14 -4.79 -7.70
C LYS A 31 5.94 -3.94 -6.74
N GLU A 32 6.28 -4.45 -5.56
CA GLU A 32 7.16 -3.77 -4.60
C GLU A 32 8.55 -3.50 -5.19
N VAL A 33 9.14 -4.51 -5.86
CA VAL A 33 10.42 -4.36 -6.55
C VAL A 33 10.33 -3.27 -7.61
N PHE A 34 9.32 -3.31 -8.46
CA PHE A 34 9.10 -2.29 -9.49
C PHE A 34 8.96 -0.88 -8.89
N CYS A 35 8.17 -0.72 -7.81
CA CYS A 35 8.03 0.56 -7.14
C CYS A 35 9.36 1.07 -6.58
N ASN A 36 10.13 0.19 -5.96
CA ASN A 36 11.43 0.54 -5.38
C ASN A 36 12.44 0.96 -6.44
N GLU A 37 12.53 0.21 -7.55
CA GLU A 37 13.40 0.53 -8.69
C GLU A 37 13.05 1.87 -9.34
N ASN A 38 11.76 2.22 -9.38
CA ASN A 38 11.27 3.45 -10.00
C ASN A 38 11.08 4.60 -8.99
N SER A 39 11.52 4.44 -7.74
CA SER A 39 11.34 5.43 -6.67
C SER A 39 9.88 5.87 -6.47
N LEU A 40 8.93 4.97 -6.71
CA LEU A 40 7.50 5.21 -6.56
C LEU A 40 7.09 4.95 -5.11
N LYS A 41 6.40 5.92 -4.51
CA LYS A 41 5.84 5.78 -3.16
C LYS A 41 4.60 4.91 -3.23
N LEU A 42 4.68 3.66 -2.76
CA LEU A 42 3.53 2.76 -2.66
C LEU A 42 3.15 2.57 -1.19
N ILE A 43 1.90 2.90 -0.86
CA ILE A 43 1.28 2.69 0.44
C ILE A 43 0.44 1.43 0.34
N LYS A 44 0.86 0.40 1.07
CA LYS A 44 0.18 -0.89 1.12
C LYS A 44 -0.77 -0.89 2.30
N ILE A 45 -2.03 -1.21 2.05
CA ILE A 45 -3.06 -1.37 3.07
C ILE A 45 -3.50 -2.82 3.08
N TYR A 46 -3.59 -3.40 4.27
CA TYR A 46 -4.00 -4.78 4.48
C TYR A 46 -5.31 -4.86 5.28
N PRO A 47 -6.02 -6.00 5.26
CA PRO A 47 -7.19 -6.20 6.12
C PRO A 47 -6.91 -5.89 7.60
N ASN A 48 -5.73 -6.24 8.11
CA ASN A 48 -5.32 -6.00 9.50
C ASN A 48 -5.08 -4.51 9.86
N ASP A 49 -5.02 -3.64 8.85
CA ASP A 49 -4.98 -2.19 9.02
C ASP A 49 -6.38 -1.58 9.17
N LEU A 50 -7.43 -2.30 8.74
CA LEU A 50 -8.82 -1.89 8.84
C LEU A 50 -9.58 -2.62 9.96
N PHE A 51 -9.25 -3.88 10.20
CA PHE A 51 -10.03 -4.78 11.04
C PHE A 51 -9.21 -5.41 12.17
N PRO A 52 -9.82 -5.65 13.33
CA PRO A 52 -11.16 -5.16 13.72
C PRO A 52 -11.18 -3.66 14.01
N GLU A 53 -10.01 -3.05 14.23
CA GLU A 53 -9.85 -1.63 14.51
C GLU A 53 -9.21 -0.93 13.31
N ASN A 54 -9.83 0.17 12.87
CA ASN A 54 -9.33 0.97 11.75
C ASN A 54 -8.12 1.81 12.19
N LYS A 55 -6.96 1.53 11.60
CA LYS A 55 -5.66 2.17 11.87
C LYS A 55 -5.20 3.07 10.72
N LEU A 56 -6.05 3.32 9.71
CA LEU A 56 -5.69 4.11 8.52
C LEU A 56 -5.22 5.52 8.89
N SER A 57 -5.81 6.13 9.91
CA SER A 57 -5.39 7.46 10.39
C SER A 57 -3.91 7.48 10.80
N LYS A 58 -3.40 6.42 11.45
CA LYS A 58 -1.99 6.30 11.84
C LYS A 58 -1.07 6.11 10.63
N ILE A 59 -1.55 5.37 9.61
CA ILE A 59 -0.81 5.13 8.37
C ILE A 59 -0.68 6.44 7.60
N PHE A 60 -1.79 7.12 7.35
CA PHE A 60 -1.83 8.36 6.58
C PHE A 60 -1.25 9.57 7.33
N ALA A 61 -1.30 9.62 8.65
CA ALA A 61 -0.68 10.69 9.43
C ALA A 61 0.83 10.82 9.13
N ARG A 62 1.53 9.70 8.91
CA ARG A 62 2.97 9.72 8.57
C ARG A 62 3.26 10.28 7.18
N ILE A 63 2.26 10.30 6.31
CA ILE A 63 2.38 10.75 4.91
C ILE A 63 2.01 12.24 4.79
N ILE A 64 1.03 12.71 5.56
CA ILE A 64 0.51 14.08 5.47
C ILE A 64 1.48 15.11 6.08
N VAL A 65 2.23 14.76 7.13
CA VAL A 65 3.15 15.68 7.82
C VAL A 65 4.34 16.13 6.95
N TRP A 66 4.62 15.45 5.82
CA TRP A 66 5.68 15.85 4.89
C TRP A 66 5.32 17.05 3.99
N ASN A 67 4.10 17.57 4.06
CA ASN A 67 3.64 18.70 3.23
C ASN A 67 3.43 20.02 4.01
N SER A 68 3.95 20.11 5.23
CA SER A 68 3.85 21.30 6.11
C SER A 68 5.20 21.83 6.53
#